data_AF-C4P8B3-F1
#
_entry.id   AF-C4P8B3-F1
#
_cell.length_a   1.000
_cell.length_b   1.000
_cell.length_c   1.000
_cell.angle_alpha   90.00
_cell.angle_beta   90.00
_cell.angle_gamma   90.00
#
_symmetry.space_group_name_H-M   'P 1'
#
loop_
_entity.id
_entity.type
_entity.pdbx_description
1 polymer ?
#
loop_
_entity_poly.entity_id
_entity_poly.type
_entity_poly.pdbx_seq_one_letter_code
_entity_poly.pdbx_strand_id
1 'polypeptide(L)'
;ARADLSVIGTWKNDIQQDDKAVSNYAADGMDIQKDVCERCPTRCMDWDGKKLSINNRECVRCMHCINVMPKALRPGKERGAAILIGSKAPIVQGALLSSVLVPFVPADELMETLKELISRVWEFWDEYGKNRERIGELIQRVGLGNFLDAIGLDPVPQMVSAPRDNPYILYQTKGPK
;
A
#
# COMPACT_ATOMS: atom_id res chain seq x y z
N ALA A 1 12.29 8.88 8.85
CA ALA A 1 10.97 8.21 8.81
C ALA A 1 10.52 7.88 10.23
N ARG A 2 9.24 7.50 10.41
CA ARG A 2 8.55 7.63 11.70
C ARG A 2 8.05 6.31 12.33
N ALA A 3 8.18 5.17 11.64
CA ALA A 3 7.87 3.84 12.19
C ALA A 3 8.49 2.72 11.34
N ASP A 4 9.17 1.75 11.95
CA ASP A 4 9.74 0.60 11.23
C ASP A 4 8.67 -0.25 10.53
N LEU A 5 7.49 -0.35 11.13
CA LEU A 5 6.30 -1.00 10.58
C LEU A 5 5.13 -0.01 10.64
N SER A 6 4.49 0.22 9.50
CA SER A 6 3.39 1.19 9.34
C SER A 6 2.11 0.46 8.96
N VAL A 7 1.00 0.82 9.61
CA VAL A 7 -0.33 0.30 9.31
C VAL A 7 -1.16 1.44 8.72
N ILE A 8 -1.55 1.32 7.45
CA ILE A 8 -2.26 2.38 6.72
C ILE A 8 -3.62 1.86 6.29
N GLY A 9 -4.68 2.44 6.86
CA GLY A 9 -6.06 2.05 6.58
C GLY A 9 -6.45 2.23 5.11
N THR A 10 -7.21 1.28 4.59
CA THR A 10 -7.69 1.27 3.19
C THR A 10 -9.01 0.48 3.07
N TRP A 11 -9.47 0.25 1.85
CA TRP A 11 -10.64 -0.58 1.55
C TRP A 11 -10.44 -1.37 0.26
N LYS A 12 -11.22 -2.44 0.08
CA LYS A 12 -11.09 -3.33 -1.08
C LYS A 12 -12.17 -3.13 -2.14
N ASN A 13 -13.39 -2.80 -1.72
CA ASN A 13 -14.54 -2.65 -2.61
C ASN A 13 -14.68 -1.23 -3.20
N ASP A 14 -15.83 -0.95 -3.78
CA ASP A 14 -16.09 0.28 -4.52
C ASP A 14 -16.17 1.51 -3.61
N ILE A 15 -15.71 2.64 -4.13
CA ILE A 15 -15.98 3.96 -3.54
C ILE A 15 -17.48 4.15 -3.46
N GLN A 16 -17.96 4.60 -2.29
CA GLN A 16 -19.35 4.95 -2.10
C GLN A 16 -19.60 6.34 -2.72
N GLN A 17 -20.61 6.44 -3.58
CA GLN A 17 -20.95 7.67 -4.29
C GLN A 17 -22.41 8.06 -4.03
N ASP A 18 -22.63 9.34 -3.75
CA ASP A 18 -23.94 9.99 -3.73
C ASP A 18 -24.06 10.91 -4.94
N ASP A 19 -24.78 10.46 -5.97
CA ASP A 19 -24.95 11.18 -7.23
C ASP A 19 -25.60 12.57 -7.06
N LYS A 20 -26.47 12.73 -6.05
CA LYS A 20 -27.09 14.02 -5.76
C LYS A 20 -26.06 14.98 -5.19
N ALA A 21 -25.22 14.50 -4.28
CA ALA A 21 -24.13 15.31 -3.73
C ALA A 21 -23.08 15.67 -4.80
N VAL A 22 -22.75 14.75 -5.73
CA VAL A 22 -21.89 15.05 -6.90
C VAL A 22 -22.50 16.19 -7.73
N SER A 23 -23.80 16.09 -8.03
CA SER A 23 -24.51 17.13 -8.81
C SER A 23 -24.48 18.49 -8.11
N ASN A 24 -24.60 18.51 -6.77
CA ASN A 24 -24.49 19.75 -6.00
C ASN A 24 -23.09 20.37 -6.10
N TYR A 25 -22.01 19.58 -6.07
CA TYR A 25 -20.65 20.11 -6.27
C TYR A 25 -20.51 20.78 -7.64
N ALA A 26 -21.03 20.18 -8.70
CA ALA A 26 -21.01 20.77 -10.04
C ALA A 26 -21.83 22.08 -10.08
N ALA A 27 -23.02 22.09 -9.49
CA ALA A 27 -23.89 23.27 -9.43
C ALA A 27 -23.28 24.42 -8.60
N ASP A 28 -22.52 24.10 -7.55
CA ASP A 28 -21.78 25.05 -6.71
C ASP A 28 -20.52 25.62 -7.42
N GLY A 29 -20.26 25.22 -8.67
CA GLY A 29 -19.21 25.77 -9.52
C GLY A 29 -17.90 24.97 -9.56
N MET A 30 -17.87 23.75 -9.01
CA MET A 30 -16.70 22.88 -9.14
C MET A 30 -16.57 22.33 -10.57
N ASP A 31 -15.38 22.45 -11.14
CA ASP A 31 -15.05 21.81 -12.42
C ASP A 31 -14.66 20.34 -12.15
N ILE A 32 -15.65 19.44 -12.09
CA ILE A 32 -15.42 18.02 -11.78
C ILE A 32 -14.42 17.38 -12.75
N GLN A 33 -14.47 17.75 -14.03
CA GLN A 33 -13.57 17.21 -15.03
C GLN A 33 -12.13 17.60 -14.69
N LYS A 34 -11.86 18.89 -14.49
CA LYS A 34 -10.50 19.42 -14.28
C LYS A 34 -9.95 19.16 -12.88
N ASP A 35 -10.80 19.26 -11.84
CA ASP A 35 -10.36 19.19 -10.44
C ASP A 35 -10.37 17.77 -9.89
N VAL A 36 -11.16 16.85 -10.49
CA VAL A 36 -11.29 15.47 -10.01
C VAL A 36 -10.79 14.46 -11.05
N CYS A 37 -11.44 14.35 -12.21
CA CYS A 37 -11.11 13.31 -13.20
C CYS A 37 -9.69 13.48 -13.75
N GLU A 38 -9.31 14.72 -14.09
CA GLU A 38 -7.99 15.01 -14.64
C GLU A 38 -6.84 14.96 -13.63
N ARG A 39 -7.17 14.90 -12.34
CA ARG A 39 -6.18 14.75 -11.26
C ARG A 39 -6.11 13.34 -10.70
N CYS A 40 -7.01 12.45 -11.13
CA CYS A 40 -6.94 11.03 -10.78
C CYS A 40 -5.66 10.41 -11.37
N PRO A 41 -4.78 9.82 -10.55
CA PRO A 41 -3.47 9.33 -11.02
C PRO A 41 -3.59 8.20 -12.05
N THR A 42 -4.65 7.38 -11.98
CA THR A 42 -4.90 6.28 -12.92
C THR A 42 -5.94 6.63 -13.98
N ARG A 43 -6.48 7.86 -13.98
CA ARG A 43 -7.53 8.30 -14.91
C ARG A 43 -8.73 7.34 -14.96
N CYS A 44 -9.05 6.71 -13.82
CA CYS A 44 -10.12 5.71 -13.73
C CYS A 44 -11.53 6.32 -13.52
N MET A 45 -11.69 7.63 -13.75
CA MET A 45 -12.93 8.37 -13.49
C MET A 45 -13.36 9.11 -14.75
N ASP A 46 -14.67 9.18 -14.97
CA ASP A 46 -15.27 9.85 -16.13
C ASP A 46 -16.46 10.71 -15.71
N TRP A 47 -16.59 11.90 -16.31
CA TRP A 47 -17.65 12.86 -16.02
C TRP A 47 -18.33 13.31 -17.33
N ASP A 48 -19.60 12.99 -17.48
CA ASP A 48 -20.37 13.30 -18.69
C ASP A 48 -21.12 14.65 -18.64
N GLY A 49 -20.87 15.45 -17.58
CA GLY A 49 -21.61 16.68 -17.30
C GLY A 49 -22.81 16.51 -16.35
N LYS A 50 -23.21 15.27 -16.04
CA LYS A 50 -24.33 14.96 -15.14
C LYS A 50 -24.02 13.85 -14.14
N LYS A 51 -23.28 12.83 -14.55
CA LYS A 51 -22.95 11.64 -13.76
C LYS A 51 -21.44 11.40 -13.74
N LEU A 52 -20.95 11.11 -12.54
CA LEU A 52 -19.59 10.64 -12.32
C LEU A 52 -19.57 9.12 -12.34
N SER A 53 -18.65 8.54 -13.11
CA SER A 53 -18.42 7.09 -13.13
C SER A 53 -17.01 6.79 -12.65
N ILE A 54 -16.85 5.74 -11.83
CA ILE A 54 -15.57 5.34 -11.25
C ILE A 54 -15.32 3.87 -11.57
N ASN A 55 -14.24 3.59 -12.31
CA ASN A 55 -13.73 2.23 -12.48
C ASN A 55 -12.87 1.85 -11.27
N ASN A 56 -13.50 1.31 -10.23
CA ASN A 56 -12.82 0.96 -8.97
C ASN A 56 -11.71 -0.07 -9.12
N ARG A 57 -11.75 -0.92 -10.16
CA ARG A 57 -10.69 -1.89 -10.45
C ARG A 57 -9.34 -1.22 -10.73
N GLU A 58 -9.38 -0.08 -11.41
CA GLU A 58 -8.19 0.73 -11.76
C GLU A 58 -7.91 1.82 -10.72
N CYS A 59 -8.64 1.84 -9.60
CA CYS A 59 -8.43 2.82 -8.53
C CYS A 59 -7.31 2.39 -7.59
N VAL A 60 -6.29 3.25 -7.44
CA VAL A 60 -5.18 3.07 -6.49
C VAL A 60 -5.46 3.63 -5.10
N ARG A 61 -6.70 4.11 -4.84
CA ARG A 61 -7.15 4.61 -3.54
C ARG A 61 -6.28 5.74 -2.97
N CYS A 62 -5.84 6.65 -3.84
CA CYS A 62 -4.97 7.80 -3.48
C CYS A 62 -5.65 8.90 -2.63
N MET A 63 -6.94 8.76 -2.32
CA MET A 63 -7.79 9.71 -1.59
C MET A 63 -8.12 11.04 -2.29
N HIS A 64 -7.52 11.38 -3.43
CA HIS A 64 -7.73 12.68 -4.09
C HIS A 64 -9.21 13.05 -4.28
N CYS A 65 -9.98 12.21 -4.98
CA CYS A 65 -11.39 12.49 -5.27
C CYS A 65 -12.27 12.61 -4.01
N ILE A 66 -11.99 11.79 -2.99
CA ILE A 66 -12.70 11.82 -1.69
C ILE A 66 -12.35 13.09 -0.91
N ASN A 67 -11.09 13.52 -0.95
CA ASN A 67 -10.65 14.74 -0.29
C ASN A 67 -11.29 15.99 -0.91
N VAL A 68 -11.47 15.99 -2.23
CA VAL A 68 -12.10 17.10 -2.98
C VAL A 68 -13.63 17.10 -2.81
N MET A 69 -14.28 15.93 -2.82
CA MET A 69 -15.74 15.81 -2.72
C MET A 69 -16.21 14.94 -1.53
N PRO A 70 -15.85 15.27 -0.26
CA PRO A 70 -16.11 14.40 0.89
C PRO A 70 -17.60 14.25 1.25
N LYS A 71 -18.46 15.16 0.78
CA LYS A 71 -19.92 15.01 0.94
C LYS A 71 -20.51 13.97 -0.03
N ALA A 72 -19.85 13.72 -1.15
CA ALA A 72 -20.35 12.87 -2.23
C ALA A 72 -19.63 11.52 -2.29
N LEU A 73 -18.33 11.50 -2.06
CA LEU A 73 -17.50 10.30 -2.16
C LEU A 73 -17.02 9.87 -0.77
N ARG A 74 -17.15 8.57 -0.48
CA ARG A 74 -16.61 7.99 0.75
C ARG A 74 -15.80 6.73 0.45
N PRO A 75 -14.77 6.44 1.27
CA PRO A 75 -14.07 5.18 1.18
C PRO A 75 -15.05 3.98 1.23
N GLY A 76 -14.76 2.86 0.56
CA GLY A 76 -15.67 1.69 0.46
C GLY A 76 -15.97 0.96 1.78
N LYS A 77 -16.97 0.09 1.81
CA LYS A 77 -17.42 -0.56 3.07
C LYS A 77 -16.52 -1.70 3.58
N GLU A 78 -15.81 -2.38 2.69
CA GLU A 78 -14.90 -3.48 3.05
C GLU A 78 -13.56 -2.89 3.49
N ARG A 79 -13.45 -2.64 4.80
CA ARG A 79 -12.32 -1.96 5.44
C ARG A 79 -11.20 -2.92 5.81
N GLY A 80 -9.99 -2.39 5.81
CA GLY A 80 -8.80 -3.07 6.27
C GLY A 80 -7.61 -2.13 6.32
N ALA A 81 -6.40 -2.69 6.30
CA ALA A 81 -5.18 -1.91 6.22
C ALA A 81 -4.12 -2.58 5.35
N ALA A 82 -3.26 -1.77 4.74
CA ALA A 82 -1.99 -2.23 4.22
C ALA A 82 -0.93 -2.16 5.34
N ILE A 83 -0.04 -3.15 5.38
CA ILE A 83 1.10 -3.18 6.29
C ILE A 83 2.35 -2.91 5.47
N LEU A 84 3.13 -1.92 5.89
CA LEU A 84 4.37 -1.50 5.25
C LEU A 84 5.54 -1.60 6.22
N ILE A 85 6.76 -1.82 5.72
CA ILE A 85 7.94 -2.08 6.54
C ILE A 85 9.19 -1.31 6.06
N GLY A 86 10.14 -1.09 6.97
CA GLY A 86 11.51 -0.69 6.64
C GLY A 86 11.81 0.80 6.71
N SER A 87 10.86 1.63 7.14
CA SER A 87 11.10 3.07 7.17
C SER A 87 12.10 3.47 8.24
N LYS A 88 13.03 4.37 7.90
CA LYS A 88 14.01 4.91 8.86
C LYS A 88 14.49 6.32 8.51
N ALA A 89 15.12 6.96 9.48
CA ALA A 89 15.91 8.19 9.25
C ALA A 89 17.22 7.86 8.50
N PRO A 90 17.98 8.85 8.01
CA PRO A 90 19.14 8.61 7.14
C PRO A 90 20.23 7.68 7.71
N ILE A 91 20.52 7.71 9.00
CA ILE A 91 21.65 6.96 9.58
C ILE A 91 21.30 5.46 9.67
N VAL A 92 22.11 4.50 9.19
CA VAL A 92 23.43 4.65 8.53
C VAL A 92 23.32 4.61 6.99
N GLN A 93 22.52 3.69 6.43
CA GLN A 93 22.45 3.42 4.99
C GLN A 93 21.38 4.24 4.23
N GLY A 94 21.25 5.52 4.54
CA GLY A 94 20.30 6.41 3.87
C GLY A 94 18.86 6.33 4.42
N ALA A 95 18.03 7.25 3.95
CA ALA A 95 16.64 7.36 4.39
C ALA A 95 15.75 6.41 3.59
N LEU A 96 14.87 5.70 4.29
CA LEU A 96 13.90 4.80 3.67
C LEU A 96 12.49 5.22 4.05
N LEU A 97 11.58 5.20 3.06
CA LEU A 97 10.14 5.14 3.31
C LEU A 97 9.71 3.67 3.46
N SER A 98 8.56 3.46 4.08
CA SER A 98 8.01 2.11 4.23
C SER A 98 7.69 1.51 2.86
N SER A 99 8.04 0.24 2.65
CA SER A 99 7.67 -0.53 1.46
C SER A 99 6.48 -1.46 1.78
N VAL A 100 5.62 -1.74 0.81
CA VAL A 100 4.46 -2.62 1.01
C VAL A 100 4.93 -4.03 1.35
N LEU A 101 4.48 -4.55 2.48
CA LEU A 101 4.73 -5.93 2.92
C LEU A 101 3.48 -6.78 2.77
N VAL A 102 2.34 -6.32 3.30
CA VAL A 102 1.04 -6.97 3.12
C VAL A 102 0.07 -5.96 2.50
N PRO A 103 -0.41 -6.19 1.27
CA PRO A 103 -1.24 -5.19 0.57
C PRO A 103 -2.60 -4.91 1.22
N PHE A 104 -3.19 -5.92 1.86
CA PHE A 104 -4.48 -5.79 2.52
C PHE A 104 -4.67 -6.86 3.60
N VAL A 105 -5.08 -6.43 4.78
CA VAL A 105 -5.60 -7.27 5.86
C VAL A 105 -6.98 -6.76 6.24
N PRO A 106 -8.03 -7.60 6.27
CA PRO A 106 -9.36 -7.22 6.77
C PRO A 106 -9.31 -6.61 8.18
N ALA A 107 -10.21 -5.67 8.47
CA ALA A 107 -10.16 -4.93 9.74
C ALA A 107 -10.37 -5.82 10.97
N ASP A 108 -11.17 -6.89 10.85
CA ASP A 108 -11.46 -7.89 11.87
C ASP A 108 -10.27 -8.83 12.15
N GLU A 109 -9.47 -9.13 11.14
CA GLU A 109 -8.27 -9.98 11.24
C GLU A 109 -7.01 -9.17 11.62
N LEU A 110 -7.03 -7.84 11.45
CA LEU A 110 -5.85 -6.97 11.50
C LEU A 110 -4.99 -7.15 12.75
N MET A 111 -5.60 -7.23 13.93
CA MET A 111 -4.86 -7.33 15.19
C MET A 111 -4.17 -8.69 15.37
N GLU A 112 -4.77 -9.76 14.90
CA GLU A 112 -4.17 -11.10 14.96
C GLU A 112 -3.02 -11.19 13.96
N THR A 113 -3.26 -10.80 12.71
CA THR A 113 -2.22 -10.76 11.66
C THR A 113 -1.04 -9.91 12.07
N LEU A 114 -1.27 -8.74 12.70
CA LEU A 114 -0.18 -7.89 13.18
C LEU A 114 0.67 -8.58 14.25
N LYS A 115 0.06 -9.23 15.24
CA LYS A 115 0.80 -9.93 16.29
C LYS A 115 1.66 -11.03 15.71
N GLU A 116 1.09 -11.86 14.85
CA GLU A 116 1.82 -12.95 14.21
C GLU A 116 2.96 -12.43 13.33
N LEU A 117 2.68 -11.46 12.47
CA LEU A 117 3.68 -10.89 11.58
C LEU A 117 4.82 -10.21 12.36
N ILE A 118 4.50 -9.45 13.40
CA ILE A 118 5.50 -8.77 14.23
C ILE A 118 6.40 -9.80 14.92
N SER A 119 5.84 -10.88 15.48
CA SER A 119 6.64 -11.94 16.11
C SER A 119 7.62 -12.56 15.12
N ARG A 120 7.16 -12.97 13.93
CA ARG A 120 8.04 -13.56 12.90
C ARG A 120 9.12 -12.60 12.43
N VAL A 121 8.78 -11.32 12.27
CA VAL A 121 9.75 -10.26 11.90
C VAL A 121 10.78 -10.04 12.99
N TRP A 122 10.36 -10.01 14.26
CA TRP A 122 11.26 -9.84 15.40
C TRP A 122 12.18 -11.04 15.59
N GLU A 123 11.67 -12.27 15.49
CA GLU A 123 12.49 -13.49 15.56
C GLU A 123 13.60 -13.47 14.50
N PHE A 124 13.25 -13.12 13.25
CA PHE A 124 14.26 -13.02 12.19
C PHE A 124 15.23 -11.84 12.39
N TRP A 125 14.74 -10.69 12.85
CA TRP A 125 15.57 -9.51 13.05
C TRP A 125 16.53 -9.66 14.23
N ASP A 126 16.12 -10.33 15.30
CA ASP A 126 16.95 -10.60 16.48
C ASP A 126 18.12 -11.53 16.12
N GLU A 127 17.85 -12.61 15.38
CA GLU A 127 18.86 -13.59 14.99
C GLU A 127 19.86 -13.05 13.94
N TYR A 128 19.39 -12.33 12.93
CA TYR A 128 20.21 -11.95 11.77
C TYR A 128 20.58 -10.47 11.71
N GLY A 129 20.03 -9.64 12.61
CA GLY A 129 20.33 -8.22 12.71
C GLY A 129 21.75 -7.97 13.20
N LYS A 130 22.46 -7.05 12.54
CA LYS A 130 23.74 -6.56 13.04
C LYS A 130 23.53 -5.52 14.14
N ASN A 131 24.58 -5.26 14.92
CA ASN A 131 24.56 -4.23 15.95
C ASN A 131 24.09 -2.88 15.36
N ARG A 132 23.01 -2.32 15.93
CA ARG A 132 22.37 -1.06 15.53
C ARG A 132 21.82 -1.02 14.10
N GLU A 133 21.62 -2.18 13.47
CA GLU A 133 21.02 -2.28 12.13
C GLU A 133 19.49 -2.25 12.21
N ARG A 134 18.87 -1.36 11.45
CA ARG A 134 17.39 -1.25 11.40
C ARG A 134 16.81 -2.29 10.45
N ILE A 135 15.56 -2.67 10.65
CA ILE A 135 14.90 -3.70 9.83
C ILE A 135 14.94 -3.38 8.33
N GLY A 136 14.81 -2.11 7.93
CA GLY A 136 14.92 -1.69 6.53
C GLY A 136 16.31 -1.95 5.93
N GLU A 137 17.37 -1.79 6.74
CA GLU A 137 18.75 -2.06 6.33
C GLU A 137 19.02 -3.57 6.28
N LEU A 138 18.47 -4.33 7.24
CA LEU A 138 18.50 -5.79 7.19
C LEU A 138 17.88 -6.29 5.88
N ILE A 139 16.68 -5.84 5.53
CA ILE A 139 15.97 -6.24 4.29
C ILE A 139 16.79 -5.89 3.05
N GLN A 140 17.43 -4.73 3.00
CA GLN A 140 18.31 -4.36 1.89
C GLN A 140 19.54 -5.27 1.78
N ARG A 141 20.12 -5.65 2.92
CA ARG A 141 21.30 -6.50 2.98
C ARG A 141 21.02 -7.96 2.63
N VAL A 142 19.96 -8.54 3.19
CA VAL A 142 19.62 -9.97 2.96
C VAL A 142 18.80 -10.16 1.68
N GLY A 143 18.13 -9.12 1.20
CA GLY A 143 17.23 -9.16 0.07
C GLY A 143 15.78 -9.48 0.48
N LEU A 144 14.82 -8.80 -0.16
CA LEU A 144 13.40 -8.95 0.13
C LEU A 144 12.90 -10.40 -0.01
N GLY A 145 13.36 -11.14 -1.03
CA GLY A 145 12.96 -12.54 -1.23
C GLY A 145 13.34 -13.44 -0.04
N ASN A 146 14.59 -13.36 0.41
CA ASN A 146 15.06 -14.15 1.57
C ASN A 146 14.32 -13.75 2.85
N PHE A 147 14.02 -12.46 3.02
CA PHE A 147 13.23 -11.98 4.16
C PHE A 147 11.80 -12.53 4.14
N LEU A 148 11.14 -12.52 2.98
CA LEU A 148 9.79 -13.05 2.79
C LEU A 148 9.73 -14.56 3.08
N ASP A 149 10.68 -15.33 2.55
CA ASP A 149 10.80 -16.78 2.82
C ASP A 149 10.93 -17.05 4.32
N ALA A 150 11.75 -16.26 5.02
CA ALA A 150 12.01 -16.44 6.44
C ALA A 150 10.80 -16.14 7.34
N ILE A 151 9.96 -15.17 6.97
CA ILE A 151 8.73 -14.82 7.71
C ILE A 151 7.49 -15.56 7.19
N GLY A 152 7.66 -16.44 6.20
CA GLY A 152 6.60 -17.25 5.61
C GLY A 152 5.55 -16.45 4.85
N LEU A 153 5.98 -15.49 4.02
CA LEU A 153 5.11 -14.73 3.12
C LEU A 153 5.48 -14.98 1.66
N ASP A 154 4.47 -15.11 0.80
CA ASP A 154 4.67 -15.22 -0.64
C ASP A 154 4.84 -13.85 -1.30
N PRO A 155 5.74 -13.70 -2.29
CA PRO A 155 5.91 -12.45 -3.02
C PRO A 155 4.70 -12.14 -3.90
N VAL A 156 4.27 -10.88 -3.89
CA VAL A 156 3.20 -10.39 -4.76
C VAL A 156 3.63 -9.12 -5.51
N PRO A 157 3.10 -8.85 -6.72
CA PRO A 157 3.52 -7.69 -7.52
C PRO A 157 3.41 -6.34 -6.80
N GLN A 158 2.46 -6.19 -5.87
CA GLN A 158 2.20 -4.96 -5.12
C GLN A 158 3.35 -4.58 -4.16
N MET A 159 4.29 -5.48 -3.89
CA MET A 159 5.46 -5.21 -3.05
C MET A 159 6.54 -4.40 -3.77
N VAL A 160 6.49 -4.31 -5.11
CA VAL A 160 7.49 -3.61 -5.92
C VAL A 160 6.86 -2.53 -6.80
N SER A 161 7.60 -1.44 -7.04
CA SER A 161 7.19 -0.40 -7.98
C SER A 161 7.42 -0.81 -9.44
N ALA A 162 8.45 -1.60 -9.68
CA ALA A 162 8.78 -2.22 -10.97
C ALA A 162 9.56 -3.51 -10.73
N PRO A 163 9.50 -4.49 -11.64
CA PRO A 163 10.44 -5.60 -11.66
C PRO A 163 11.89 -5.10 -11.77
N ARG A 164 12.84 -5.92 -11.35
CA ARG A 164 14.26 -5.64 -11.55
C ARG A 164 14.60 -5.50 -13.04
N ASP A 165 15.53 -4.60 -13.33
CA ASP A 165 16.05 -4.30 -14.66
C ASP A 165 17.32 -5.09 -15.02
N ASN A 166 17.97 -5.68 -14.02
CA ASN A 166 19.23 -6.40 -14.17
C ASN A 166 19.02 -7.92 -14.08
N PRO A 167 19.75 -8.72 -14.89
CA PRO A 167 19.49 -10.15 -15.07
C PRO A 167 20.11 -11.06 -14.00
N TYR A 168 20.64 -10.53 -12.90
CA TYR A 168 21.34 -11.31 -11.86
C TYR A 168 20.38 -12.06 -10.91
N ILE A 169 19.56 -12.95 -11.48
CA ILE A 169 18.54 -13.72 -10.77
C ILE A 169 19.21 -14.90 -10.08
N LEU A 170 19.09 -14.93 -8.75
CA LEU A 170 19.55 -16.06 -7.95
C LEU A 170 18.46 -17.15 -7.94
N TYR A 171 18.87 -18.39 -8.11
CA TYR A 171 18.00 -19.56 -8.00
C TYR A 171 18.43 -20.37 -6.79
N GLN A 172 17.45 -20.90 -6.04
CA GLN A 172 17.75 -21.87 -5.00
C GLN A 172 18.18 -23.18 -5.66
N THR A 173 19.32 -23.72 -5.22
CA THR A 173 19.65 -25.11 -5.55
C THR A 173 18.64 -25.99 -4.86
N LYS A 174 17.88 -26.82 -5.60
CA LYS A 174 17.04 -27.86 -4.97
C LYS A 174 17.90 -28.61 -3.96
N GLY A 175 17.55 -28.54 -2.68
CA GLY A 175 18.14 -29.43 -1.67
C GLY A 175 17.96 -30.89 -2.11
N PRO A 176 18.78 -31.83 -1.62
CA PRO A 176 18.56 -33.24 -1.91
C PRO A 176 17.15 -33.60 -1.45
N LYS A 177 16.41 -34.29 -2.33
CA LYS A 177 15.12 -34.90 -1.99
C LYS A 177 15.25 -35.83 -0.79
#